data_AF-A0A329X1Q6-F1
#
_entry.id   AF-A0A329X1Q6-F1
#
_cell.length_a   1.000
_cell.length_b   1.000
_cell.length_c   1.000
_cell.angle_alpha   90.00
_cell.angle_beta   90.00
_cell.angle_gamma   90.00
#
_symmetry.space_group_name_H-M   'P 1'
#
loop_
_entity.id
_entity.type
_entity.pdbx_description
1 polymer ?
#
loop_
_entity_poly.entity_id
_entity_poly.type
_entity_poly.pdbx_seq_one_letter_code
_entity_poly.pdbx_strand_id
1 'polypeptide(L)'
;MPTQSDIFTAIKNRILMMKDIEEEEIIPESYFVSLKFDSLDYVEIQVFVLETYGIMLKAELFSDHSISTLDDLTGYVKSKL
;
A
#
# COMPACT_ATOMS: atom_id res chain seq x y z
N MET A 1 16.56 8.30 4.82
CA MET A 1 15.52 7.85 3.87
C MET A 1 14.92 6.58 4.43
N PRO A 2 13.59 6.45 4.50
CA PRO A 2 12.95 5.23 4.99
C PRO A 2 13.29 4.06 4.06
N THR A 3 13.52 2.89 4.64
CA THR A 3 13.72 1.66 3.89
C THR A 3 12.39 1.12 3.35
N GLN A 4 12.44 0.16 2.43
CA GLN A 4 11.23 -0.49 1.92
C GLN A 4 10.43 -1.15 3.05
N SER A 5 11.14 -1.74 4.03
CA SER A 5 10.55 -2.33 5.22
C SER A 5 9.86 -1.30 6.12
N ASP A 6 10.41 -0.09 6.25
CA ASP A 6 9.77 1.00 7.00
C ASP A 6 8.47 1.44 6.32
N ILE A 7 8.49 1.58 4.99
CA ILE A 7 7.31 1.92 4.19
C ILE A 7 6.26 0.82 4.27
N PHE A 8 6.68 -0.44 4.15
CA PHE A 8 5.81 -1.60 4.31
C PHE A 8 5.14 -1.60 5.68
N THR A 9 5.90 -1.39 6.75
CA THR A 9 5.36 -1.34 8.11
C THR A 9 4.34 -0.22 8.27
N ALA A 10 4.61 0.96 7.70
CA ALA A 10 3.69 2.10 7.75
C ALA A 10 2.37 1.81 6.99
N ILE A 11 2.47 1.28 5.77
CA ILE A 11 1.30 0.91 4.96
C ILE A 11 0.54 -0.24 5.62
N LYS A 12 1.22 -1.28 6.09
CA LYS A 12 0.63 -2.41 6.83
C LYS A 12 -0.17 -1.91 8.03
N ASN A 13 0.41 -1.04 8.86
CA ASN A 13 -0.28 -0.44 9.98
C ASN A 13 -1.52 0.34 9.55
N ARG A 14 -1.47 1.08 8.44
CA ARG A 14 -2.64 1.78 7.90
C ARG A 14 -3.75 0.81 7.50
N ILE A 15 -3.38 -0.30 6.85
CA ILE A 15 -4.32 -1.34 6.44
C ILE A 15 -4.96 -2.00 7.65
N LEU A 16 -4.18 -2.33 8.69
CA LEU A 16 -4.71 -2.89 9.94
C LEU A 16 -5.64 -1.92 10.69
N MET A 17 -5.42 -0.61 10.57
CA MET A 17 -6.32 0.38 11.15
C MET A 17 -7.64 0.51 10.40
N MET A 18 -7.62 0.37 9.07
CA MET A 18 -8.82 0.55 8.24
C MET A 18 -9.58 -0.77 8.01
N LYS A 19 -8.90 -1.91 8.10
CA LYS A 19 -9.45 -3.24 7.88
C LYS A 19 -9.33 -4.09 9.14
N ASP A 20 -10.41 -4.77 9.48
CA ASP A 20 -10.45 -5.78 10.54
C ASP A 20 -9.83 -7.09 10.03
N ILE A 21 -8.51 -7.09 9.86
CA ILE A 21 -7.70 -8.26 9.46
C ILE A 21 -6.51 -8.41 10.41
N GLU A 22 -6.07 -9.64 10.59
CA GLU A 22 -4.95 -9.96 11.46
C GLU A 22 -3.61 -9.53 10.85
N GLU A 23 -2.65 -9.20 11.71
CA GLU A 23 -1.33 -8.76 11.29
C GLU A 23 -0.60 -9.83 10.47
N GLU A 24 -0.79 -11.11 10.80
CA GLU A 24 -0.14 -12.24 10.16
C GLU A 24 -0.67 -12.51 8.74
N GLU A 25 -1.86 -12.01 8.40
CA GLU A 25 -2.46 -12.15 7.07
C GLU A 25 -1.83 -11.18 6.03
N ILE A 26 -1.11 -10.17 6.51
CA ILE A 26 -0.49 -9.15 5.66
C ILE A 26 1.02 -9.41 5.53
N ILE A 27 1.40 -9.99 4.39
CA ILE A 27 2.80 -10.20 3.99
C ILE A 27 3.14 -9.31 2.77
N PRO A 28 4.43 -9.05 2.49
CA PRO A 28 4.84 -8.24 1.33
C PRO A 28 4.26 -8.73 0.00
N GLU A 29 4.15 -10.04 -0.17
CA GLU A 29 3.61 -10.70 -1.36
C GLU A 29 2.07 -10.73 -1.40
N SER A 30 1.39 -10.19 -0.38
CA SER A 30 -0.07 -10.11 -0.35
C SER A 30 -0.58 -9.20 -1.46
N TYR A 31 -1.51 -9.73 -2.25
CA TYR A 31 -2.22 -8.96 -3.26
C TYR A 31 -3.34 -8.12 -2.62
N PHE A 32 -3.57 -6.91 -3.12
CA PHE A 32 -4.68 -6.05 -2.67
C PHE A 32 -6.04 -6.77 -2.78
N VAL A 33 -6.19 -7.60 -3.83
CA VAL A 33 -7.39 -8.41 -4.07
C VAL A 33 -7.60 -9.45 -2.97
N SER A 34 -6.54 -10.10 -2.50
CA SER A 34 -6.59 -11.07 -1.39
C SER A 34 -6.93 -10.39 -0.07
N LEU A 35 -6.43 -9.17 0.11
CA LEU A 35 -6.78 -8.31 1.24
C LEU A 35 -8.20 -7.74 1.14
N LYS A 36 -8.99 -8.10 0.12
CA LYS A 36 -10.37 -7.62 -0.10
C LYS A 36 -10.48 -6.09 -0.13
N PHE A 37 -9.52 -5.42 -0.77
CA PHE A 37 -9.58 -3.98 -0.95
C PHE A 37 -10.77 -3.58 -1.82
N ASP A 38 -11.58 -2.65 -1.33
CA ASP A 38 -12.58 -1.96 -2.12
C ASP A 38 -12.08 -0.60 -2.65
N SER A 39 -12.92 0.11 -3.40
CA SER A 39 -12.57 1.41 -3.97
C SER A 39 -12.20 2.46 -2.92
N LEU A 40 -12.74 2.40 -1.71
CA LEU A 40 -12.41 3.33 -0.62
C LEU A 40 -11.05 2.99 -0.03
N ASP A 41 -10.74 1.70 0.15
CA ASP A 41 -9.42 1.25 0.63
C ASP A 41 -8.27 1.74 -0.26
N TYR A 42 -8.45 1.68 -1.58
CA TYR A 42 -7.45 2.21 -2.52
C TYR A 42 -7.26 3.71 -2.37
N VAL A 43 -8.35 4.47 -2.21
CA VAL A 43 -8.28 5.92 -2.01
C VAL A 43 -7.59 6.26 -0.68
N GLU A 44 -7.90 5.53 0.38
CA GLU A 44 -7.26 5.70 1.69
C GLU A 44 -5.75 5.49 1.63
N ILE A 45 -5.27 4.46 0.94
CA ILE A 45 -3.84 4.25 0.73
C ILE A 45 -3.22 5.35 -0.14
N GLN A 46 -3.91 5.81 -1.19
CA GLN A 46 -3.43 6.91 -2.03
C GLN A 46 -3.25 8.19 -1.22
N VAL A 47 -4.23 8.54 -0.38
CA VAL A 47 -4.18 9.70 0.52
C VAL A 47 -3.07 9.53 1.54
N PHE A 48 -2.98 8.38 2.20
CA PHE A 48 -1.95 8.10 3.19
C PHE A 48 -0.52 8.26 2.63
N VAL A 49 -0.26 7.71 1.43
CA VAL A 49 1.05 7.81 0.79
C VAL A 49 1.35 9.24 0.34
N LEU A 50 0.35 9.98 -0.11
CA LEU A 50 0.48 11.39 -0.46
C LEU A 50 0.81 12.24 0.78
N GLU A 51 0.12 12.04 1.90
CA GLU A 51 0.35 12.81 3.13
C GLU A 51 1.67 12.44 3.82
N THR A 52 2.04 11.15 3.80
CA THR A 52 3.23 10.65 4.49
C THR A 52 4.51 10.87 3.69
N TYR A 53 4.44 10.70 2.36
CA TYR A 53 5.63 10.69 1.49
C TYR A 53 5.59 11.75 0.38
N GLY A 54 4.48 12.50 0.22
CA GLY A 54 4.34 13.47 -0.86
C GLY A 54 4.17 12.85 -2.25
N ILE A 55 3.87 11.55 -2.33
CA ILE A 55 3.80 10.80 -3.58
C ILE A 55 2.34 10.58 -3.98
N MET A 56 1.98 11.07 -5.17
CA MET A 56 0.65 10.84 -5.74
C MET A 56 0.60 9.47 -6.44
N LEU A 57 -0.14 8.53 -5.83
CA LEU A 57 -0.46 7.24 -6.42
C LEU A 57 -1.67 7.37 -7.35
N LYS A 58 -1.51 7.06 -8.62
CA LYS A 58 -2.62 7.05 -9.59
C LYS A 58 -3.38 5.74 -9.50
N ALA A 59 -4.72 5.78 -9.56
CA ALA A 59 -5.58 4.60 -9.63
C ALA A 59 -5.25 3.67 -10.82
N GLU A 60 -4.72 4.25 -11.90
CA GLU A 60 -4.21 3.52 -13.06
C GLU A 60 -3.17 2.47 -12.67
N LEU A 61 -2.28 2.76 -11.70
CA LEU A 61 -1.21 1.85 -11.26
C LEU A 61 -1.74 0.55 -10.65
N PHE A 62 -2.93 0.59 -10.06
CA PHE A 62 -3.60 -0.59 -9.51
C PHE A 62 -4.40 -1.32 -10.60
N SER A 63 -4.99 -0.55 -11.53
CA SER A 63 -5.86 -1.08 -12.59
C SER A 63 -5.05 -1.77 -13.71
N ASP A 64 -3.88 -1.23 -14.04
CA ASP A 64 -2.97 -1.75 -15.06
C ASP A 64 -2.04 -2.87 -14.54
N HIS A 65 -2.23 -3.27 -13.27
CA HIS A 65 -1.45 -4.29 -12.56
C HIS A 65 0.03 -3.93 -12.36
N SER A 66 0.42 -2.65 -12.52
CA SER A 66 1.78 -2.17 -12.18
C SER A 66 2.06 -2.27 -10.68
N ILE A 67 1.02 -2.18 -9.85
CA ILE A 67 1.06 -2.35 -8.41
C ILE A 67 0.01 -3.41 -8.05
N SER A 68 0.46 -4.65 -7.94
CA SER A 68 -0.41 -5.81 -7.65
C SER A 68 -0.28 -6.27 -6.19
N THR A 69 0.91 -6.11 -5.60
CA THR A 69 1.26 -6.53 -4.24
C THR A 69 1.69 -5.35 -3.36
N LEU A 70 1.75 -5.59 -2.04
CA LEU A 70 2.30 -4.61 -1.10
C LEU A 70 3.79 -4.36 -1.34
N ASP A 71 4.54 -5.36 -1.79
CA ASP A 71 5.94 -5.18 -2.15
C ASP A 71 6.09 -4.25 -3.36
N ASP A 72 5.26 -4.40 -4.39
CA ASP A 72 5.25 -3.48 -5.55
C ASP A 72 4.94 -2.04 -5.12
N LEU A 73 3.96 -1.87 -4.23
CA LEU A 73 3.58 -0.56 -3.72
C LEU A 73 4.71 0.10 -2.93
N THR A 74 5.31 -0.63 -2.00
CA THR A 74 6.40 -0.10 -1.16
C THR A 74 7.67 0.14 -1.98
N GLY A 75 7.95 -0.71 -2.97
CA GLY A 75 9.01 -0.53 -3.96
C GLY A 75 8.79 0.72 -4.83
N TYR A 76 7.56 0.93 -5.30
CA TYR A 76 7.19 2.12 -6.07
C TYR A 76 7.39 3.39 -5.25
N VAL A 77 6.88 3.42 -4.01
CA VAL A 77 7.05 4.57 -3.09
C VAL A 77 8.53 4.83 -2.83
N LYS A 78 9.32 3.79 -2.53
CA LYS A 78 10.76 3.90 -2.33
C LYS A 78 11.50 4.43 -3.57
N SER A 79 11.08 4.04 -4.77
CA SER A 79 11.69 4.53 -6.01
C SER A 79 11.40 6.02 -6.29
N LYS A 80 10.44 6.62 -5.59
CA LYS A 80 10.02 8.02 -5.76
C LYS A 80 10.48 8.93 -4.61
N LEU A 81 10.96 8.34 -3.51
CA LEU A 81 11.55 9.02 -2.35
C LEU A 81 13.00 9.46 -2.62
#